data_AF-A0A1G8GYT9-F1
#
_entry.id   AF-A0A1G8GYT9-F1
#
_cell.length_a   1.000
_cell.length_b   1.000
_cell.length_c   1.000
_cell.angle_alpha   90.00
_cell.angle_beta   90.00
_cell.angle_gamma   90.00
#
_symmetry.space_group_name_H-M   'P 1'
#
loop_
_entity.id
_entity.type
_entity.pdbx_description
1 polymer ?
#
loop_
_entity_poly.entity_id
_entity_poly.type
_entity_poly.pdbx_seq_one_letter_code
_entity_poly.pdbx_strand_id
1 'polypeptide(L)' 'MNWRTLLPLALLATGCSSPPNEVVPFRDGVLRAPTYTHAADYCSAKGATPRWLGRAPAESGVLFQCN' A
#
# COMPACT_ATOMS: atom_id res chain seq x y z
N MET A 1 -45.83 10.95 20.10
CA MET A 1 -45.40 10.71 18.71
C MET A 1 -43.91 10.40 18.72
N ASN A 2 -43.51 9.13 18.82
CA ASN A 2 -43.19 8.19 17.72
C ASN A 2 -42.08 8.72 16.77
N TRP A 3 -40.85 8.27 16.95
CA TRP A 3 -40.29 7.09 16.28
C TRP A 3 -40.64 7.09 14.79
N ARG A 4 -39.68 7.50 13.96
CA ARG A 4 -39.46 7.06 12.59
C ARG A 4 -38.15 7.69 12.14
N THR A 5 -37.04 6.97 12.30
CA THR A 5 -36.41 6.25 11.18
C THR A 5 -36.15 7.24 10.04
N LEU A 6 -34.93 7.70 9.84
CA LEU A 6 -33.88 6.92 9.18
C LEU A 6 -32.59 7.75 9.30
N LEU A 7 -31.58 7.27 10.04
CA LEU A 7 -30.20 7.69 9.78
C LEU A 7 -29.82 7.06 8.42
N PRO A 8 -29.67 7.83 7.33
CA PRO A 8 -29.12 7.26 6.13
C PRO A 8 -27.61 7.19 6.35
N LEU A 9 -27.12 5.95 6.36
CA LEU A 9 -25.79 5.56 5.94
C LEU A 9 -24.69 6.58 6.25
N ALA A 10 -24.02 6.35 7.37
CA ALA A 10 -22.60 6.62 7.47
C ALA A 10 -21.90 5.90 6.29
N LEU A 11 -21.82 6.60 5.16
CA LEU A 11 -20.86 6.35 4.10
C LEU A 11 -19.50 6.57 4.74
N LEU A 12 -19.02 5.55 5.44
CA LEU A 12 -17.61 5.29 5.63
C LEU A 12 -17.05 5.00 4.24
N ALA A 13 -16.99 6.03 3.41
CA ALA A 13 -15.93 6.17 2.43
C ALA A 13 -14.65 6.37 3.25
N THR A 14 -14.15 5.29 3.86
CA THR A 14 -12.72 5.13 4.03
C THR A 14 -12.20 5.12 2.60
N GLY A 15 -11.95 6.31 2.06
CA GLY A 15 -11.20 6.43 0.83
C GLY A 15 -9.98 5.56 1.02
N CYS A 16 -9.70 4.68 0.06
CA CYS A 16 -8.45 3.93 -0.01
C CYS A 16 -7.31 4.92 -0.27
N SER A 17 -7.11 5.85 0.67
CA SER A 17 -5.91 6.65 0.82
C SER A 17 -4.93 5.71 1.50
N SER A 18 -4.35 4.79 0.72
CA SER A 18 -3.09 4.18 1.12
C SER A 18 -2.14 5.35 1.37
N PRO A 19 -1.67 5.57 2.61
CA PRO A 19 -0.74 6.64 2.90
C PRO A 19 0.38 6.64 1.85
N PRO A 20 0.83 7.82 1.39
CA PRO A 20 1.78 7.93 0.29
C PRO A 20 3.12 7.22 0.55
N ASN A 21 3.38 6.85 1.82
CA ASN A 21 4.56 6.15 2.26
C ASN A 21 4.39 4.63 2.38
N GLU A 22 3.31 4.05 1.88
CA GLU A 22 3.04 2.62 2.11
C GLU A 22 3.62 1.72 1.01
N VAL A 23 4.02 0.51 1.40
CA VAL A 23 4.35 -0.58 0.48
C VAL A 23 3.05 -1.18 -0.04
N VAL A 24 2.82 -1.09 -1.35
CA VAL A 24 1.59 -1.57 -1.98
C VAL A 24 1.87 -2.69 -2.97
N PRO A 25 0.96 -3.69 -3.11
CA PRO A 25 1.05 -4.67 -4.19
C PRO A 25 0.98 -3.98 -5.56
N PHE A 26 1.80 -4.42 -6.50
CA PHE A 26 1.80 -3.93 -7.87
C PHE A 26 1.17 -4.96 -8.84
N ARG A 27 1.85 -6.10 -9.08
CA ARG A 27 1.34 -7.27 -9.82
C ARG A 27 2.23 -8.49 -9.59
N ASP A 28 1.74 -9.71 -9.76
CA ASP A 28 2.56 -10.93 -9.80
C ASP A 28 3.52 -11.09 -8.60
N GLY A 29 3.05 -10.73 -7.39
CA GLY A 29 3.86 -10.76 -6.17
C GLY A 29 4.93 -9.66 -6.07
N VAL A 30 5.00 -8.76 -7.05
CA VAL A 30 5.81 -7.54 -6.99
C VAL A 30 5.16 -6.53 -6.06
N LEU A 31 5.98 -5.93 -5.20
CA LEU A 31 5.63 -4.83 -4.32
C LEU A 31 6.19 -3.52 -4.86
N ARG A 32 5.51 -2.42 -4.57
CA ARG A 32 5.94 -1.06 -4.82
C ARG A 32 6.17 -0.35 -3.49
N ALA A 33 7.33 0.27 -3.31
CA ALA A 33 7.61 1.15 -2.19
C ALA A 33 7.93 2.58 -2.70
N PRO A 34 7.73 3.63 -1.89
CA PRO A 34 8.10 4.99 -2.27
C PRO A 34 9.62 5.17 -2.48
N THR A 35 10.45 4.44 -1.74
CA THR A 35 11.92 4.52 -1.81
C THR A 35 12.58 3.16 -1.64
N TYR A 36 13.85 3.04 -2.05
CA TYR A 36 14.68 1.86 -1.81
C TYR A 36 14.79 1.52 -0.32
N THR A 37 14.94 2.53 0.55
CA THR A 37 15.02 2.31 2.01
C THR A 37 13.75 1.67 2.53
N HIS A 38 12.58 2.18 2.14
CA HIS A 38 11.30 1.64 2.61
C HIS A 38 11.07 0.19 2.16
N ALA A 39 11.48 -0.15 0.93
CA ALA A 39 11.46 -1.53 0.45
C ALA A 39 12.42 -2.44 1.21
N ALA A 40 13.63 -1.96 1.51
CA ALA A 40 14.62 -2.73 2.26
C ALA A 40 14.17 -2.99 3.70
N ASP A 41 13.62 -1.98 4.37
CA ASP A 41 13.05 -2.10 5.72
C ASP A 41 11.89 -3.11 5.73
N TYR A 42 11.02 -3.05 4.72
CA TYR A 42 9.88 -3.97 4.59
C TYR A 42 10.32 -5.44 4.44
N CYS A 43 11.31 -5.73 3.60
CA CYS A 43 11.82 -7.10 3.49
C CYS A 43 12.60 -7.53 4.74
N SER A 44 13.37 -6.62 5.34
CA SER A 44 14.17 -6.91 6.54
C SER A 44 13.28 -7.26 7.74
N ALA A 45 12.14 -6.58 7.91
CA ALA A 45 11.14 -6.90 8.93
C ALA A 45 10.52 -8.31 8.77
N LYS A 46 10.64 -8.90 7.57
CA LYS A 46 10.20 -10.26 7.25
C LYS A 46 11.36 -11.27 7.24
N GLY A 47 12.57 -10.86 7.61
CA GLY A 47 13.76 -11.70 7.55
C GLY A 47 14.21 -12.04 6.13
N ALA A 48 13.80 -11.25 5.15
CA ALA A 48 14.06 -11.47 3.72
C ALA A 48 14.93 -10.35 3.14
N THR A 49 15.51 -10.58 1.97
CA THR A 49 16.30 -9.59 1.24
C THR A 49 15.53 -9.02 0.05
N PRO A 50 15.63 -7.70 -0.22
CA PRO A 50 14.94 -7.11 -1.36
C PRO A 50 15.64 -7.49 -2.67
N ARG A 51 14.88 -8.09 -3.59
CA ARG A 51 15.24 -8.21 -5.01
C ARG A 51 14.68 -7.02 -5.77
N TRP A 52 15.55 -6.19 -6.30
CA TRP A 52 15.18 -5.00 -7.06
C TRP A 52 14.72 -5.35 -8.47
N LEU A 53 13.56 -4.82 -8.86
CA LEU A 53 13.00 -4.99 -10.21
C LEU A 53 13.06 -3.70 -11.04
N GLY A 54 13.26 -2.55 -10.40
CA GLY A 54 13.48 -1.27 -11.08
C GLY A 54 12.65 -0.14 -10.46
N ARG A 55 12.49 0.96 -11.22
CA ARG A 55 11.60 2.05 -10.86
C ARG A 55 10.14 1.71 -11.18
N ALA A 56 9.23 2.16 -10.34
CA ALA A 56 7.80 2.07 -10.58
C ALA A 56 7.36 3.10 -11.63
N PRO A 57 6.29 2.83 -12.40
CA PRO A 57 5.77 3.76 -13.39
C PRO A 57 5.42 5.12 -12.79
N ALA A 58 5.47 6.17 -13.63
CA ALA A 58 5.18 7.55 -13.26
C ALA A 58 6.04 8.07 -12.08
N GLU A 59 7.30 7.61 -11.98
CA GLU A 59 8.21 7.92 -10.86
C GLU A 59 7.58 7.70 -9.48
N SER A 60 6.64 6.75 -9.39
CA SER A 60 5.82 6.57 -8.20
C SER A 60 6.48 5.71 -7.11
N GLY A 61 7.77 5.40 -7.26
CA GLY A 61 8.58 4.65 -6.32
C GLY A 61 9.48 3.60 -6.97
N VAL A 62 9.73 2.50 -6.25
CA VAL A 62 10.57 1.37 -6.66
C VAL A 62 9.79 0.07 -6.61
N LEU A 63 10.06 -0.81 -7.56
CA LEU A 63 9.50 -2.15 -7.63
C LEU A 63 10.50 -3.17 -7.07
N PHE A 64 10.01 -4.06 -6.22
CA PHE A 64 10.82 -5.06 -5.54
C PHE A 64 10.04 -6.32 -5.18
N GLN A 65 10.75 -7.38 -4.87
CA GLN A 65 10.24 -8.60 -4.24
C GLN A 65 11.07 -8.90 -2.99
N CYS A 66 10.49 -9.59 -2.02
CA CYS A 66 11.25 -10.10 -0.87
C CYS A 66 11.51 -11.60 -1.09
N ASN A 67 12.78 -12.00 -1.06
CA ASN A 67 13.24 -13.38 -1.18
C ASN A 67 14.03 -13.82 0.04
#